data_AF-X6NFT1-F1
#
_entry.id   AF-X6NFT1-F1
#
_cell.length_a   1.000
_cell.length_b   1.000
_cell.length_c   1.000
_cell.angle_alpha   90.00
_cell.angle_beta   90.00
_cell.angle_gamma   90.00
#
_symmetry.space_group_name_H-M   'P 1'
#
loop_
_entity.id
_entity.type
_entity.pdbx_description
1 polymer ?
#
loop_
_entity_poly.entity_id
_entity_poly.type
_entity_poly.pdbx_seq_one_letter_code
_entity_poly.pdbx_strand_id
1 'polypeptide(L)'
;MFHRVTKLDPIEMQGTYESNVPIAGIADVVVVGSDNEEINGYYSVVNIKYNQRYVYKSASQSYLYYVKYKGGETARWQIGLPGSGIQNDQPVAFVNSDVEAPEQIPTWVAWAVYDEQTKEWFRQPKIKTYKADCSAELFGAKNEQVNGRYTITPQTYNGRPVFERVKSEKHGGQLPIIVYWDETNGISGWFVSRPGRAAGEHPIESLAIIQSASLTPDGTSELETWHEWEDSAKDFLENTQFKFQGTCASYFILLFFFFFFLLFKYIKQINK
;
A
#
# COMPACT_ATOMS: atom_id res chain seq x y z
N MET A 1 3.75 -8.59 22.08
CA MET A 1 2.67 -9.18 22.90
C MET A 1 1.35 -8.73 22.27
N PHE A 2 0.58 -9.65 21.69
CA PHE A 2 -0.67 -9.32 20.99
C PHE A 2 -1.82 -9.20 22.01
N HIS A 3 -2.64 -8.16 21.89
CA HIS A 3 -3.85 -8.03 22.71
C HIS A 3 -5.01 -8.77 22.04
N ARG A 4 -5.61 -9.69 22.78
CA ARG A 4 -6.75 -10.52 22.37
C ARG A 4 -8.03 -9.68 22.34
N VAL A 5 -8.83 -9.83 21.26
CA VAL A 5 -10.18 -9.25 21.17
C VAL A 5 -11.18 -10.41 21.08
N THR A 6 -11.92 -10.67 22.16
CA THR A 6 -12.70 -11.90 22.34
C THR A 6 -14.10 -11.87 21.72
N LYS A 7 -14.65 -10.70 21.41
CA LYS A 7 -15.96 -10.57 20.77
C LYS A 7 -16.12 -9.18 20.13
N LEU A 8 -16.70 -9.14 18.92
CA LEU A 8 -17.20 -7.89 18.34
C LEU A 8 -18.59 -7.61 18.91
N ASP A 9 -18.84 -6.36 19.27
CA ASP A 9 -20.17 -5.93 19.67
C ASP A 9 -21.17 -6.13 18.50
N PRO A 10 -22.39 -6.62 18.76
CA PRO A 10 -23.40 -6.80 17.72
C PRO A 10 -23.72 -5.48 17.04
N ILE A 11 -23.74 -5.48 15.70
CA ILE A 11 -23.85 -4.26 14.90
C ILE A 11 -25.32 -4.00 14.55
N GLU A 12 -25.94 -2.98 15.17
CA GLU A 12 -27.14 -2.38 14.59
C GLU A 12 -26.73 -1.47 13.42
N MET A 13 -26.80 -2.00 12.20
CA MET A 13 -26.50 -1.26 10.98
C MET A 13 -27.70 -0.39 10.57
N GLN A 14 -27.54 0.94 10.64
CA GLN A 14 -28.34 1.88 9.84
C GLN A 14 -27.52 2.27 8.60
N GLY A 15 -27.38 1.33 7.68
CA GLY A 15 -26.66 1.54 6.43
C GLY A 15 -27.44 2.45 5.49
N THR A 16 -26.91 3.63 5.12
CA THR A 16 -27.40 4.31 3.91
C THR A 16 -26.66 3.74 2.70
N TYR A 17 -27.42 3.34 1.68
CA TYR A 17 -26.88 2.79 0.44
C TYR A 17 -27.25 3.71 -0.72
N GLU A 18 -26.25 4.15 -1.47
CA GLU A 18 -26.41 4.99 -2.66
C GLU A 18 -25.66 4.33 -3.83
N SER A 19 -26.33 4.17 -4.97
CA SER A 19 -25.75 3.63 -6.20
C SER A 19 -25.65 4.68 -7.30
N ASN A 20 -24.79 4.45 -8.28
CA ASN A 20 -24.52 5.36 -9.41
C ASN A 20 -23.91 6.71 -8.96
N VAL A 21 -23.13 6.68 -7.87
CA VAL A 21 -22.41 7.85 -7.39
C VAL A 21 -21.20 8.11 -8.30
N PRO A 22 -20.96 9.36 -8.75
CA PRO A 22 -19.76 9.69 -9.53
C PRO A 22 -18.47 9.38 -8.75
N ILE A 23 -17.51 8.75 -9.41
CA ILE A 23 -16.20 8.38 -8.81
C ILE A 23 -15.04 9.26 -9.28
N ALA A 24 -15.32 10.30 -10.07
CA ALA A 24 -14.28 11.18 -10.60
C ALA A 24 -13.53 11.89 -9.44
N GLY A 25 -12.20 11.76 -9.43
CA GLY A 25 -11.35 12.33 -8.39
C GLY A 25 -11.23 11.48 -7.12
N ILE A 26 -11.83 10.29 -7.08
CA ILE A 26 -11.64 9.32 -6.00
C ILE A 26 -10.55 8.33 -6.43
N ALA A 27 -9.48 8.24 -5.64
CA ALA A 27 -8.39 7.32 -5.92
C ALA A 27 -8.78 5.90 -5.50
N ASP A 28 -8.37 4.92 -6.30
CA ASP A 28 -8.30 3.53 -5.84
C ASP A 28 -7.28 3.40 -4.71
N VAL A 29 -7.34 2.29 -3.97
CA VAL A 29 -6.44 2.06 -2.84
C VAL A 29 -5.75 0.72 -2.91
N VAL A 30 -4.60 0.62 -2.27
CA VAL A 30 -3.88 -0.65 -2.06
C VAL A 30 -3.77 -0.89 -0.56
N VAL A 31 -4.15 -2.09 -0.12
CA VAL A 31 -3.96 -2.57 1.24
C VAL A 31 -2.81 -3.57 1.23
N VAL A 32 -1.80 -3.37 2.08
CA VAL A 32 -0.58 -4.21 2.11
C VAL A 32 -0.13 -4.51 3.54
N GLY A 33 0.72 -5.53 3.68
CA GLY A 33 1.38 -5.90 4.92
C GLY A 33 0.61 -6.88 5.80
N SER A 34 -0.55 -7.38 5.38
CA SER A 34 -1.30 -8.42 6.11
C SER A 34 -0.60 -9.77 6.03
N ASP A 35 -0.65 -10.55 7.11
CA ASP A 35 -0.27 -11.99 7.08
C ASP A 35 -1.28 -12.86 6.32
N ASN A 36 -2.53 -12.41 6.22
CA ASN A 36 -3.53 -13.04 5.36
C ASN A 36 -3.47 -12.39 3.97
N GLU A 37 -3.06 -13.16 2.96
CA GLU A 37 -2.89 -12.70 1.57
C GLU A 37 -4.18 -12.17 0.95
N GLU A 38 -5.35 -12.66 1.35
CA GLU A 38 -6.65 -12.22 0.80
C GLU A 38 -6.99 -10.76 1.15
N ILE A 39 -6.38 -10.24 2.22
CA ILE A 39 -6.52 -8.83 2.63
C ILE A 39 -5.63 -7.94 1.78
N ASN A 40 -4.44 -8.43 1.41
CA ASN A 40 -3.51 -7.67 0.60
C ASN A 40 -4.04 -7.57 -0.82
N GLY A 41 -4.05 -6.37 -1.38
CA GLY A 41 -4.53 -6.21 -2.73
C GLY A 41 -4.84 -4.79 -3.13
N TYR A 42 -5.09 -4.66 -4.43
CA TYR A 42 -5.66 -3.47 -5.04
C TYR A 42 -7.19 -3.50 -4.93
N TYR A 43 -7.76 -2.38 -4.49
CA TYR A 43 -9.19 -2.19 -4.32
C TYR A 43 -9.65 -1.00 -5.16
N SER A 44 -10.40 -1.29 -6.22
CA SER A 44 -11.00 -0.27 -7.08
C SER A 44 -12.17 0.40 -6.39
N VAL A 45 -12.26 1.73 -6.47
CA VAL A 45 -13.47 2.44 -6.08
C VAL A 45 -14.63 1.98 -6.96
N VAL A 46 -15.80 1.73 -6.35
CA VAL A 46 -17.04 1.45 -7.08
C VAL A 46 -17.99 2.62 -6.98
N ASN A 47 -18.94 2.72 -7.92
CA ASN A 47 -19.96 3.76 -7.99
C ASN A 47 -21.07 3.61 -6.93
N ILE A 48 -20.66 3.27 -5.70
CA ILE A 48 -21.52 3.02 -4.55
C ILE A 48 -20.97 3.79 -3.36
N LYS A 49 -21.87 4.42 -2.60
CA LYS A 49 -21.60 4.84 -1.23
C LYS A 49 -22.36 3.99 -0.24
N TYR A 50 -21.68 3.64 0.85
CA TYR A 50 -22.27 3.00 2.01
C TYR A 50 -21.94 3.84 3.24
N ASN A 51 -22.95 4.24 4.01
CA ASN A 51 -22.80 5.20 5.10
C ASN A 51 -22.08 6.49 4.66
N GLN A 52 -22.49 7.04 3.51
CA GLN A 52 -21.98 8.28 2.90
C GLN A 52 -20.52 8.23 2.41
N ARG A 53 -19.83 7.10 2.59
CA ARG A 53 -18.43 6.88 2.20
C ARG A 53 -18.34 5.95 0.99
N TYR A 54 -17.34 6.15 0.15
CA TYR A 54 -17.14 5.31 -1.03
C TYR A 54 -16.79 3.87 -0.63
N VAL A 55 -17.31 2.93 -1.41
CA VAL A 55 -16.99 1.51 -1.30
C VAL A 55 -15.90 1.16 -2.31
N TYR A 56 -15.03 0.22 -1.93
CA TYR A 56 -13.98 -0.29 -2.80
C TYR A 56 -14.10 -1.80 -2.94
N LYS A 57 -13.64 -2.34 -4.07
CA LYS A 57 -13.76 -3.76 -4.41
C LYS A 57 -12.45 -4.31 -4.95
N SER A 58 -12.00 -5.43 -4.42
CA SER A 58 -10.80 -6.14 -4.90
C SER A 58 -11.12 -7.03 -6.10
N ALA A 59 -10.07 -7.48 -6.79
CA ALA A 59 -10.19 -8.52 -7.83
C ALA A 59 -10.78 -9.82 -7.28
N SER A 60 -10.46 -10.17 -6.03
CA SER A 60 -11.00 -11.32 -5.29
C SER A 60 -12.46 -11.14 -4.83
N GLN A 61 -13.12 -10.04 -5.20
CA GLN A 61 -14.51 -9.74 -4.83
C GLN A 61 -14.73 -9.44 -3.32
N SER A 62 -13.66 -9.14 -2.59
CA SER A 62 -13.75 -8.58 -1.24
C SER A 62 -14.10 -7.10 -1.33
N TYR A 63 -14.90 -6.63 -0.37
CA TYR A 63 -15.28 -5.22 -0.28
C TYR A 63 -14.55 -4.54 0.87
N LEU A 64 -14.00 -3.36 0.63
CA LEU A 64 -13.51 -2.44 1.66
C LEU A 64 -14.52 -1.31 1.81
N TYR A 65 -15.12 -1.18 2.99
CA TYR A 65 -16.22 -0.25 3.24
C TYR A 65 -16.24 0.26 4.68
N TYR A 66 -16.94 1.37 4.87
CA TYR A 66 -17.03 2.08 6.14
C TYR A 66 -18.32 1.72 6.89
N VAL A 67 -18.19 1.43 8.18
CA VAL A 67 -19.30 1.11 9.09
C VAL A 67 -19.27 2.07 10.27
N LYS A 68 -20.42 2.69 10.54
CA LYS A 68 -20.67 3.50 11.74
C LYS A 68 -21.76 2.86 12.58
N TYR A 69 -21.49 2.68 13.87
CA TYR A 69 -22.43 2.03 14.78
C TYR A 69 -23.54 3.01 15.18
N LYS A 70 -24.79 2.57 15.13
CA LYS A 70 -25.93 3.38 15.54
C LYS A 70 -25.82 3.74 17.03
N GLY A 71 -25.90 5.03 17.34
CA GLY A 71 -25.79 5.53 18.72
C GLY A 71 -24.39 5.43 19.34
N GLY A 72 -23.39 4.95 18.58
CA GLY A 72 -22.00 4.88 19.02
C GLY A 72 -21.15 5.98 18.40
N GLU A 73 -20.09 6.38 19.11
CA GLU A 73 -19.02 7.23 18.57
C GLU A 73 -18.01 6.44 17.73
N THR A 74 -18.08 5.10 17.78
CA THR A 74 -17.14 4.24 17.08
C THR A 74 -17.52 4.11 15.61
N ALA A 75 -16.52 4.21 14.75
CA ALA A 75 -16.60 3.90 13.33
C ALA A 75 -15.38 3.09 12.91
N ARG A 76 -15.53 2.31 11.85
CA ARG A 76 -14.44 1.49 11.32
C ARG A 76 -14.49 1.38 9.82
N TRP A 77 -13.31 1.21 9.24
CA TRP A 77 -13.16 0.64 7.91
C TRP A 77 -13.01 -0.87 8.06
N GLN A 78 -13.64 -1.66 7.20
CA GLN A 78 -13.56 -3.11 7.24
C GLN A 78 -13.48 -3.73 5.85
N ILE A 79 -12.84 -4.90 5.78
CA ILE A 79 -12.75 -5.74 4.60
C ILE A 79 -13.64 -6.96 4.84
N GLY A 80 -14.65 -7.13 3.99
CA GLY A 80 -15.57 -8.27 4.04
C GLY A 80 -15.00 -9.53 3.39
N LEU A 81 -15.56 -10.68 3.71
CA LEU A 81 -15.28 -11.94 3.02
C LEU A 81 -15.52 -11.81 1.50
N PRO A 82 -14.70 -12.48 0.67
CA PRO A 82 -14.94 -12.58 -0.77
C PRO A 82 -16.39 -12.99 -1.09
N GLY A 83 -17.08 -12.18 -1.89
CA GLY A 83 -18.44 -12.49 -2.36
C GLY A 83 -19.56 -12.32 -1.34
N SER A 84 -19.29 -11.96 -0.07
CA SER A 84 -20.35 -11.72 0.92
C SER A 84 -21.18 -10.48 0.60
N GLY A 85 -20.60 -9.51 -0.11
CA GLY A 85 -21.20 -8.19 -0.33
C GLY A 85 -21.18 -7.33 0.94
N ILE A 86 -21.52 -6.05 0.80
CA ILE A 86 -21.44 -5.05 1.89
C ILE A 86 -22.56 -5.15 2.93
N GLN A 87 -23.68 -5.81 2.59
CA GLN A 87 -24.85 -5.95 3.48
C GLN A 87 -24.68 -7.10 4.47
N ASN A 88 -23.82 -8.06 4.16
CA ASN A 88 -23.50 -9.18 5.03
C ASN A 88 -22.26 -8.79 5.84
N ASP A 89 -22.45 -8.42 7.10
CA ASP A 89 -21.38 -8.03 8.01
C ASP A 89 -20.53 -9.23 8.45
N GLN A 90 -19.68 -9.70 7.53
CA GLN A 90 -18.70 -10.75 7.78
C GLN A 90 -17.30 -10.22 7.46
N PRO A 91 -16.75 -9.36 8.35
CA PRO A 91 -15.43 -8.82 8.15
C PRO A 91 -14.36 -9.89 8.37
N VAL A 92 -13.34 -9.92 7.49
CA VAL A 92 -12.07 -10.63 7.71
C VAL A 92 -11.00 -9.70 8.28
N ALA A 93 -11.19 -8.39 8.12
CA ALA A 93 -10.32 -7.38 8.70
C ALA A 93 -11.10 -6.12 9.04
N PHE A 94 -10.68 -5.39 10.07
CA PHE A 94 -11.19 -4.05 10.31
C PHE A 94 -10.17 -3.15 11.03
N VAL A 95 -10.41 -1.85 10.97
CA VAL A 95 -9.65 -0.85 11.71
C VAL A 95 -10.59 0.26 12.19
N ASN A 96 -10.53 0.57 13.48
CA ASN A 96 -11.33 1.63 14.07
C ASN A 96 -10.75 2.99 13.64
N SER A 97 -11.47 3.70 12.78
CA SER A 97 -11.06 4.99 12.21
C SER A 97 -12.27 5.67 11.57
N ASP A 98 -12.41 6.98 11.77
CA ASP A 98 -13.52 7.79 11.25
C ASP A 98 -13.15 8.61 10.00
N VAL A 99 -11.96 8.37 9.45
CA VAL A 99 -11.39 9.13 8.33
C VAL A 99 -12.21 8.96 7.04
N GLU A 100 -12.17 9.97 6.17
CA GLU A 100 -13.02 10.08 4.97
C GLU A 100 -12.76 8.98 3.94
N ALA A 101 -11.51 8.54 3.83
CA ALA A 101 -11.11 7.53 2.86
C ALA A 101 -10.03 6.61 3.44
N PRO A 102 -9.91 5.35 2.98
CA PRO A 102 -9.01 4.37 3.58
C PRO A 102 -7.54 4.78 3.60
N GLU A 103 -7.06 5.49 2.58
CA GLU A 103 -5.67 5.97 2.51
C GLU A 103 -5.34 7.02 3.60
N GLN A 104 -6.37 7.57 4.26
CA GLN A 104 -6.24 8.52 5.35
C GLN A 104 -6.22 7.82 6.71
N ILE A 105 -6.20 6.48 6.77
CA ILE A 105 -6.03 5.74 8.02
C ILE A 105 -4.60 5.96 8.52
N PRO A 106 -4.40 6.53 9.72
CA PRO A 106 -3.07 6.83 10.20
C PRO A 106 -2.21 5.58 10.35
N THR A 107 -0.93 5.68 9.99
CA THR A 107 -0.02 4.53 9.93
C THR A 107 0.26 3.88 11.28
N TRP A 108 0.02 4.56 12.40
CA TRP A 108 0.16 3.99 13.74
C TRP A 108 -1.08 3.21 14.21
N VAL A 109 -2.20 3.27 13.48
CA VAL A 109 -3.40 2.49 13.82
C VAL A 109 -3.25 1.07 13.27
N ALA A 110 -3.47 0.09 14.14
CA ALA A 110 -3.39 -1.33 13.78
C ALA A 110 -4.75 -1.85 13.30
N TRP A 111 -4.72 -2.59 12.19
CA TRP A 111 -5.84 -3.41 11.75
C TRP A 111 -5.99 -4.62 12.67
N ALA A 112 -7.22 -5.08 12.87
CA ALA A 112 -7.53 -6.37 13.44
C ALA A 112 -7.90 -7.33 12.30
N VAL A 113 -7.25 -8.49 12.24
CA VAL A 113 -7.45 -9.53 11.23
C VAL A 113 -8.02 -10.77 11.89
N TYR A 114 -9.06 -11.34 11.30
CA TYR A 114 -9.66 -12.57 11.78
C TYR A 114 -8.84 -13.77 11.31
N ASP A 115 -8.39 -14.59 12.25
CA ASP A 115 -7.73 -15.86 11.98
C ASP A 115 -8.75 -16.99 12.03
N GLU A 116 -8.95 -17.65 10.88
CA GLU A 116 -9.99 -18.67 10.76
C GLU A 116 -9.65 -19.97 11.52
N GLN A 117 -8.38 -20.26 11.77
CA GLN A 117 -7.97 -21.50 12.43
C GLN A 117 -8.23 -21.43 13.94
N THR A 118 -7.82 -20.31 14.54
CA THR A 118 -7.96 -20.05 15.98
C THR A 118 -9.31 -19.42 16.34
N LYS A 119 -10.04 -18.90 15.34
CA LYS A 119 -11.29 -18.16 15.51
C LYS A 119 -11.12 -16.89 16.36
N GLU A 120 -9.96 -16.25 16.27
CA GLU A 120 -9.60 -15.06 17.04
C GLU A 120 -9.23 -13.87 16.16
N TRP A 121 -9.25 -12.67 16.75
CA TRP A 121 -8.81 -11.43 16.10
C TRP A 121 -7.41 -11.05 16.54
N PHE A 122 -6.51 -10.84 15.57
CA PHE A 122 -5.12 -10.44 15.79
C PHE A 122 -4.87 -9.02 15.31
N ARG A 123 -4.21 -8.21 16.15
CA ARG A 123 -3.79 -6.86 15.77
C ARG A 123 -2.52 -6.93 14.90
N GLN A 124 -2.60 -6.44 13.67
CA GLN A 124 -1.49 -6.35 12.74
C GLN A 124 -1.13 -4.88 12.48
N PRO A 125 -0.15 -4.31 13.22
CA PRO A 125 0.25 -2.90 13.07
C PRO A 125 0.97 -2.62 11.75
N LYS A 126 1.41 -3.66 11.05
CA LYS A 126 2.07 -3.56 9.75
C LYS A 126 1.11 -3.34 8.59
N ILE A 127 -0.21 -3.56 8.74
CA ILE A 127 -1.15 -3.30 7.66
C ILE A 127 -1.24 -1.80 7.40
N LYS A 128 -1.18 -1.42 6.13
CA LYS A 128 -1.23 -0.03 5.66
C LYS A 128 -2.14 0.07 4.45
N THR A 129 -2.71 1.26 4.26
CA THR A 129 -3.54 1.56 3.10
C THR A 129 -2.97 2.79 2.40
N TYR A 130 -2.77 2.69 1.09
CA TYR A 130 -2.16 3.72 0.25
C TYR A 130 -3.07 4.05 -0.92
N LYS A 131 -2.92 5.25 -1.48
CA LYS A 131 -3.53 5.55 -2.78
C LYS A 131 -2.83 4.76 -3.88
N ALA A 132 -3.61 4.22 -4.81
CA ALA A 132 -3.06 3.48 -5.94
C ALA A 132 -2.57 4.38 -7.08
N ASP A 133 -2.76 5.71 -6.98
CA ASP A 133 -2.15 6.69 -7.87
C ASP A 133 -0.71 7.06 -7.46
N CYS A 134 -0.17 6.40 -6.43
CA CYS A 134 1.20 6.68 -6.03
C CYS A 134 2.19 6.22 -7.10
N SER A 135 3.25 7.01 -7.23
CA SER A 135 4.36 6.69 -8.10
C SER A 135 5.63 6.58 -7.30
N ALA A 136 6.58 5.85 -7.86
CA ALA A 136 7.93 5.79 -7.36
C ALA A 136 8.91 6.14 -8.47
N GLU A 137 10.08 6.60 -8.09
CA GLU A 137 11.15 7.01 -8.99
C GLU A 137 12.42 6.28 -8.58
N LEU A 138 13.03 5.61 -9.57
CA LEU A 138 14.33 5.00 -9.46
C LEU A 138 15.34 5.87 -10.22
N PHE A 139 16.46 6.21 -9.60
CA PHE A 139 17.50 7.01 -10.22
C PHE A 139 18.88 6.64 -9.69
N GLY A 140 19.92 6.87 -10.50
CA GLY A 140 21.31 6.56 -10.14
C GLY A 140 21.74 5.12 -10.44
N ALA A 141 20.90 4.33 -11.13
CA ALA A 141 21.31 3.04 -11.67
C ALA A 141 22.29 3.24 -12.84
N LYS A 142 23.30 2.37 -12.96
CA LYS A 142 24.22 2.32 -14.11
C LYS A 142 23.49 1.87 -15.39
N ASN A 143 22.52 0.97 -15.24
CA ASN A 143 21.62 0.53 -16.29
C ASN A 143 20.48 1.54 -16.44
N GLU A 144 20.58 2.38 -17.47
CA GLU A 144 19.60 3.44 -17.76
C GLU A 144 18.16 2.93 -17.97
N GLN A 145 17.96 1.64 -18.23
CA GLN A 145 16.62 1.07 -18.31
C GLN A 145 15.93 1.00 -16.93
N VAL A 146 16.71 0.87 -15.84
CA VAL A 146 16.19 0.83 -14.47
C VAL A 146 15.71 2.20 -14.01
N ASN A 147 16.36 3.27 -14.48
CA ASN A 147 16.02 4.64 -14.11
C ASN A 147 14.62 5.05 -14.65
N GLY A 148 13.91 5.87 -13.89
CA GLY A 148 12.67 6.52 -14.29
C GLY A 148 11.52 6.34 -13.30
N ARG A 149 10.32 6.73 -13.76
CA ARG A 149 9.10 6.69 -12.97
C ARG A 149 8.38 5.35 -13.10
N TYR A 150 7.81 4.88 -12.00
CA TYR A 150 7.06 3.65 -11.84
C TYR A 150 5.72 3.94 -11.19
N THR A 151 4.69 3.17 -11.55
CA THR A 151 3.33 3.29 -11.02
C THR A 151 2.86 1.95 -10.50
N ILE A 152 2.03 1.97 -9.46
CA ILE A 152 1.39 0.76 -8.92
C ILE A 152 0.59 0.05 -10.02
N THR A 153 0.70 -1.27 -10.05
CA THR A 153 -0.17 -2.15 -10.83
C THR A 153 -1.30 -2.70 -9.95
N PRO A 154 -2.40 -3.23 -10.54
CA PRO A 154 -3.41 -3.94 -9.76
C PRO A 154 -2.92 -5.25 -9.11
N GLN A 155 -1.69 -5.67 -9.38
CA GLN A 155 -1.09 -6.88 -8.84
C GLN A 155 -0.33 -6.59 -7.55
N THR A 156 -0.35 -7.57 -6.66
CA THR A 156 0.51 -7.60 -5.48
C THR A 156 1.34 -8.88 -5.51
N TYR A 157 2.49 -8.85 -4.85
CA TYR A 157 3.39 -9.99 -4.73
C TYR A 157 3.96 -9.98 -3.31
N ASN A 158 3.93 -11.13 -2.62
CA ASN A 158 4.31 -11.27 -1.21
C ASN A 158 3.70 -10.19 -0.31
N GLY A 159 2.40 -9.89 -0.52
CA GLY A 159 1.65 -8.92 0.27
C GLY A 159 2.06 -7.46 0.08
N ARG A 160 2.79 -7.13 -1.00
CA ARG A 160 3.30 -5.79 -1.32
C ARG A 160 2.92 -5.37 -2.75
N PRO A 161 2.82 -4.07 -3.05
CA PRO A 161 2.45 -3.62 -4.38
C PRO A 161 3.54 -3.94 -5.40
N VAL A 162 3.14 -4.33 -6.61
CA VAL A 162 4.04 -4.40 -7.77
C VAL A 162 3.95 -3.08 -8.52
N PHE A 163 5.09 -2.49 -8.84
CA PHE A 163 5.18 -1.29 -9.67
C PHE A 163 5.65 -1.64 -11.08
N GLU A 164 5.15 -0.93 -12.08
CA GLU A 164 5.58 -1.04 -13.47
C GLU A 164 6.12 0.31 -13.95
N ARG A 165 7.20 0.29 -14.73
CA ARG A 165 7.81 1.47 -15.32
C ARG A 165 6.82 2.17 -16.26
N VAL A 166 6.63 3.47 -16.07
CA VAL A 166 5.83 4.30 -16.98
C VAL A 166 6.54 4.36 -18.33
N LYS A 167 5.83 3.98 -19.40
CA LYS A 167 6.38 4.00 -20.76
C LYS A 167 6.86 5.41 -21.12
N SER A 168 8.15 5.54 -21.40
CA SER A 168 8.73 6.76 -21.96
C SER A 168 8.81 6.64 -23.48
N GLU A 169 8.40 7.69 -24.19
CA GLU A 169 8.50 7.78 -25.67
C GLU A 169 9.94 7.56 -26.16
N LYS A 170 10.95 7.87 -25.32
CA LYS A 170 12.37 7.72 -25.65
C LYS A 170 12.84 6.26 -25.79
N HIS A 171 12.08 5.29 -25.28
CA HIS A 171 12.50 3.88 -25.18
C HIS A 171 11.58 2.92 -25.93
N GLY A 172 11.00 3.39 -27.05
CA GLY A 172 10.04 2.65 -27.88
C GLY A 172 10.38 1.16 -28.06
N GLY A 173 9.53 0.30 -27.49
CA GLY A 173 9.58 -1.15 -27.68
C GLY A 173 10.34 -1.95 -26.60
N GLN A 174 10.86 -1.33 -25.53
CA GLN A 174 11.45 -2.11 -24.43
C GLN A 174 10.38 -2.90 -23.67
N LEU A 175 10.75 -4.11 -23.21
CA LEU A 175 9.94 -4.90 -22.28
C LEU A 175 9.63 -4.07 -21.02
N PRO A 176 8.51 -4.33 -20.34
CA PRO A 176 8.22 -3.67 -19.07
C PRO A 176 9.39 -3.90 -18.10
N ILE A 177 9.57 -2.98 -17.15
CA ILE A 177 10.41 -3.23 -15.99
C ILE A 177 9.50 -3.10 -14.79
N ILE A 178 9.59 -4.09 -13.90
CA ILE A 178 8.76 -4.14 -12.71
C ILE A 178 9.63 -4.01 -11.47
N VAL A 179 9.03 -3.45 -10.42
CA VAL A 179 9.59 -3.41 -9.08
C VAL A 179 8.64 -4.17 -8.17
N TYR A 180 9.15 -5.18 -7.48
CA TYR A 180 8.37 -6.03 -6.58
C TYR A 180 9.24 -6.40 -5.39
N TRP A 181 8.62 -6.77 -4.27
CA TRP A 181 9.36 -7.17 -3.09
C TRP A 181 9.38 -8.69 -2.97
N ASP A 182 10.53 -9.28 -2.70
CA ASP A 182 10.68 -10.72 -2.49
C ASP A 182 11.56 -11.01 -1.28
N GLU A 183 11.37 -12.21 -0.73
CA GLU A 183 12.24 -12.83 0.26
C GLU A 183 12.64 -14.20 -0.25
N THR A 184 13.68 -14.23 -1.08
CA THR A 184 14.18 -15.46 -1.71
C THR A 184 15.65 -15.66 -1.35
N ASN A 185 16.03 -16.90 -1.02
CA ASN A 185 17.41 -17.28 -0.66
C ASN A 185 18.02 -16.47 0.50
N GLY A 186 17.20 -16.05 1.47
CA GLY A 186 17.66 -15.26 2.62
C GLY A 186 17.94 -13.79 2.31
N ILE A 187 17.61 -13.32 1.11
CA ILE A 187 17.66 -11.91 0.72
C ILE A 187 16.23 -11.39 0.69
N SER A 188 15.90 -10.47 1.58
CA SER A 188 14.63 -9.73 1.57
C SER A 188 14.85 -8.33 0.98
N GLY A 189 14.10 -7.97 -0.05
CA GLY A 189 14.29 -6.68 -0.69
C GLY A 189 13.34 -6.37 -1.82
N TRP A 190 13.43 -5.15 -2.32
CA TRP A 190 12.79 -4.75 -3.58
C TRP A 190 13.70 -5.13 -4.74
N PHE A 191 13.17 -5.91 -5.66
CA PHE A 191 13.82 -6.35 -6.87
C PHE A 191 13.31 -5.52 -8.04
N VAL A 192 14.24 -5.07 -8.88
CA VAL A 192 13.95 -4.48 -10.17
C VAL A 192 14.25 -5.54 -11.22
N SER A 193 13.27 -5.91 -12.04
CA SER A 193 13.43 -6.98 -13.00
C SER A 193 12.69 -6.72 -14.30
N ARG A 194 13.08 -7.47 -15.33
CA ARG A 194 12.21 -7.66 -16.50
C ARG A 194 11.13 -8.68 -16.13
N PRO A 195 9.87 -8.50 -16.55
CA PRO A 195 8.84 -9.50 -16.36
C PRO A 195 9.22 -10.78 -17.10
N GLY A 196 8.66 -11.89 -16.65
CA GLY A 196 8.73 -13.15 -17.39
C GLY A 196 8.16 -13.03 -18.81
N ARG A 197 8.30 -14.10 -19.60
CA ARG A 197 7.74 -14.14 -20.97
C ARG A 197 6.21 -14.18 -20.94
N ALA A 198 5.60 -14.61 -19.84
CA ALA A 198 4.16 -14.57 -19.60
C ALA A 198 3.77 -13.72 -18.37
N ALA A 199 2.54 -13.20 -18.37
CA ALA A 199 1.96 -12.49 -17.23
C ALA A 199 1.82 -13.45 -16.03
N GLY A 200 2.52 -13.15 -14.93
CA GLY A 200 2.55 -14.00 -13.73
C GLY A 200 3.71 -15.00 -13.67
N GLU A 201 4.59 -15.06 -14.69
CA GLU A 201 5.84 -15.80 -14.56
C GLU A 201 6.82 -15.10 -13.63
N HIS A 202 7.56 -15.89 -12.86
CA HIS A 202 8.66 -15.38 -12.05
C HIS A 202 9.63 -14.58 -12.93
N PRO A 203 10.08 -13.42 -12.45
CA PRO A 203 11.00 -12.58 -13.19
C PRO A 203 12.27 -13.34 -13.54
N ILE A 204 12.63 -13.25 -14.82
CA ILE A 204 13.68 -14.09 -15.42
C ILE A 204 15.08 -13.57 -15.04
N GLU A 205 15.20 -12.28 -14.75
CA GLU A 205 16.47 -11.60 -14.57
C GLU A 205 16.28 -10.37 -13.67
N SER A 206 16.92 -10.39 -12.50
CA SER A 206 16.98 -9.25 -11.61
C SER A 206 18.08 -8.30 -12.09
N LEU A 207 17.72 -7.04 -12.32
CA LEU A 207 18.63 -5.97 -12.75
C LEU A 207 19.22 -5.23 -11.57
N ALA A 208 18.44 -5.08 -10.49
CA ALA A 208 18.88 -4.45 -9.25
C ALA A 208 18.10 -4.99 -8.05
N ILE A 209 18.71 -4.87 -6.87
CA ILE A 209 18.16 -5.32 -5.59
C ILE A 209 18.36 -4.21 -4.55
N ILE A 210 17.32 -3.93 -3.81
CA ILE A 210 17.29 -2.99 -2.69
C ILE A 210 17.02 -3.81 -1.44
N GLN A 211 18.04 -4.08 -0.63
CA GLN A 211 17.85 -4.81 0.61
C GLN A 211 17.09 -3.92 1.59
N SER A 212 15.79 -4.16 1.74
CA SER A 212 14.91 -3.32 2.56
C SER A 212 13.66 -4.10 2.99
N ALA A 213 13.24 -3.88 4.23
CA ALA A 213 12.00 -4.43 4.77
C ALA A 213 10.78 -3.51 4.50
N SER A 214 10.96 -2.36 3.86
CA SER A 214 9.92 -1.32 3.76
C SER A 214 8.71 -1.73 2.92
N LEU A 215 7.49 -1.61 3.46
CA LEU A 215 6.26 -2.04 2.78
C LEU A 215 5.96 -1.27 1.49
N THR A 216 6.47 -0.05 1.39
CA THR A 216 6.40 0.80 0.21
C THR A 216 7.74 1.48 -0.07
N PRO A 217 7.93 2.02 -1.28
CA PRO A 217 9.13 2.76 -1.65
C PRO A 217 9.43 3.92 -0.70
N ASP A 218 8.43 4.64 -0.16
CA ASP A 218 8.66 5.77 0.76
C ASP A 218 9.28 5.35 2.11
N GLY A 219 9.17 4.07 2.46
CA GLY A 219 9.82 3.54 3.65
C GLY A 219 11.27 3.12 3.40
N THR A 220 11.76 3.14 2.16
CA THR A 220 13.17 2.85 1.88
C THR A 220 14.02 4.03 2.36
N SER A 221 15.06 3.73 3.14
CA SER A 221 15.97 4.74 3.66
C SER A 221 17.16 4.96 2.72
N GLU A 222 17.87 6.08 2.88
CA GLU A 222 19.14 6.30 2.18
C GLU A 222 20.25 5.33 2.62
N LEU A 223 20.04 4.65 3.76
CA LEU A 223 20.97 3.70 4.38
C LEU A 223 20.76 2.25 3.90
N GLU A 224 19.70 1.97 3.13
CA GLU A 224 19.52 0.64 2.54
C GLU A 224 20.70 0.31 1.63
N THR A 225 21.03 -0.98 1.52
CA THR A 225 22.11 -1.44 0.64
C THR A 225 21.55 -1.76 -0.74
N TRP A 226 22.18 -1.18 -1.76
CA TRP A 226 21.73 -1.24 -3.14
C TRP A 226 22.72 -2.04 -3.95
N HIS A 227 22.22 -3.04 -4.67
CA HIS A 227 23.03 -3.83 -5.58
C HIS A 227 22.47 -3.77 -6.99
N GLU A 228 23.37 -3.73 -7.97
CA GLU A 228 23.01 -3.70 -9.38
C GLU A 228 23.79 -4.79 -10.12
N TRP A 229 23.12 -5.47 -11.03
CA TRP A 229 23.75 -6.51 -11.85
C TRP A 229 24.77 -5.87 -12.80
N GLU A 230 26.01 -6.35 -12.77
CA GLU A 230 27.07 -5.90 -13.67
C GLU A 230 27.54 -7.04 -14.58
N ASP A 231 27.27 -6.92 -15.89
CA ASP A 231 27.56 -7.96 -16.88
C ASP A 231 29.04 -8.39 -16.91
N SER A 232 29.97 -7.47 -16.65
CA SER A 232 31.41 -7.76 -16.60
C SER A 232 31.79 -8.64 -15.42
N ALA A 233 31.19 -8.40 -14.25
CA ALA A 233 31.44 -9.18 -13.04
C ALA A 233 30.60 -10.47 -13.01
N LYS A 234 29.49 -10.52 -13.77
CA LYS A 234 28.43 -11.52 -13.67
C LYS A 234 27.92 -11.66 -12.22
N ASP A 235 27.83 -10.52 -11.54
CA ASP A 235 27.47 -10.45 -10.13
C ASP A 235 26.75 -9.13 -9.83
N PHE A 236 26.12 -9.08 -8.66
CA PHE A 236 25.52 -7.90 -8.07
C PHE A 236 26.58 -7.08 -7.34
N LEU A 237 26.86 -5.87 -7.81
CA LEU A 237 27.79 -4.95 -7.17
C LEU A 237 27.05 -3.82 -6.46
N GLU A 238 27.59 -3.37 -5.34
CA GLU A 238 27.03 -2.25 -4.58
C GLU A 238 27.00 -0.96 -5.43
N ASN A 239 25.86 -0.26 -5.44
CA ASN A 239 25.70 1.03 -6.10
C ASN A 239 25.13 2.07 -5.14
N THR A 240 26.00 2.86 -4.51
CA THR A 240 25.62 3.88 -3.52
C THR A 240 24.86 5.08 -4.10
N GLN A 241 24.89 5.27 -5.43
CA GLN A 241 24.16 6.33 -6.12
C GLN A 241 22.72 5.95 -6.42
N PHE A 242 22.40 4.66 -6.39
CA PHE A 242 21.07 4.17 -6.70
C PHE A 242 20.10 4.49 -5.55
N LYS A 243 18.94 5.05 -5.90
CA LYS A 243 17.90 5.48 -4.94
C LYS A 243 16.52 5.09 -5.45
N PHE A 244 15.61 4.81 -4.52
CA PHE A 244 14.19 4.61 -4.74
C PHE A 244 13.43 5.59 -3.87
N GLN A 245 12.58 6.41 -4.49
CA GLN A 245 11.76 7.38 -3.77
C GLN A 245 10.32 7.19 -4.22
N GLY A 246 9.37 7.29 -3.29
CA GLY A 246 7.96 7.16 -3.60
C GLY A 246 7.11 8.32 -3.08
N THR A 247 5.84 8.31 -3.49
CA THR A 247 4.81 9.23 -3.01
C THR A 247 3.61 8.52 -2.39
N CYS A 248 3.76 7.30 -1.88
CA CYS A 248 2.62 6.48 -1.44
C CYS A 248 2.06 6.93 -0.08
N ALA A 249 2.91 7.41 0.83
CA ALA A 249 2.52 7.90 2.15
C ALA A 249 2.05 9.37 2.07
N SER A 250 0.74 9.57 2.24
CA SER A 250 0.09 10.90 2.19
C SER A 250 0.51 11.86 3.34
N TYR A 251 1.21 11.37 4.37
CA TYR A 251 1.43 12.11 5.61
C TYR A 251 2.68 13.01 5.64
N PHE A 252 3.60 12.86 4.69
CA PHE A 252 4.89 13.55 4.79
C PHE A 252 4.78 15.07 4.59
N ILE A 253 3.73 15.54 3.89
CA ILE A 253 3.60 16.96 3.58
C ILE A 253 3.08 17.77 4.79
N LEU A 254 2.17 17.23 5.60
CA LEU A 254 1.54 18.00 6.69
C LEU A 254 2.47 18.24 7.90
N LEU A 255 3.32 17.28 8.25
CA LEU A 255 4.26 17.44 9.38
C LEU A 255 5.34 18.48 9.07
N PHE A 256 5.81 18.55 7.82
CA PHE A 256 6.82 19.54 7.42
C PHE A 256 6.27 20.98 7.52
N PHE A 257 5.02 21.20 7.06
CA PHE A 257 4.38 22.51 7.20
C PHE A 257 4.08 22.87 8.67
N PHE A 258 3.66 21.91 9.49
CA PHE A 258 3.38 22.18 10.91
C PHE A 258 4.65 22.55 11.69
N PHE A 259 5.76 21.86 11.43
CA PHE A 259 7.04 22.18 12.07
C PHE A 259 7.58 23.54 11.62
N PHE A 260 7.47 23.87 10.32
CA PHE A 260 7.83 25.20 9.81
C PHE A 260 6.99 26.31 10.45
N PHE A 261 5.68 26.09 10.62
CA PHE A 261 4.79 27.08 11.23
C PHE A 261 5.11 27.32 12.72
N LEU A 262 5.45 26.25 13.46
CA LEU A 262 5.90 26.35 14.85
C LEU A 262 7.26 27.04 14.95
N LEU A 263 8.21 26.73 14.07
CA LEU A 263 9.53 27.36 14.03
C LEU A 263 9.41 28.87 13.75
N PHE A 264 8.56 29.27 12.79
CA PHE A 264 8.32 30.69 12.49
C PHE A 264 7.64 31.44 13.64
N LYS A 265 6.73 30.81 14.38
CA LYS A 265 6.14 31.40 15.59
C LYS A 265 7.19 31.59 16.69
N TYR A 266 8.07 30.60 16.88
CA TYR A 266 9.10 30.65 17.92
C TYR A 266 10.18 31.70 17.61
N ILE A 267 10.64 31.80 16.36
CA ILE A 267 11.60 32.84 15.93
C ILE A 267 11.02 34.26 16.11
N LYS A 268 9.71 34.46 15.91
CA LYS A 268 9.05 35.75 16.18
C LYS A 268 8.96 36.10 17.67
N GLN A 269 9.01 35.13 18.58
CA GLN A 269 8.99 35.39 20.03
C GLN A 269 10.37 35.75 20.59
N ILE A 270 11.46 35.23 19.99
CA ILE A 270 12.83 35.54 20.44
C ILE A 270 13.27 36.96 20.04
N ASN A 271 12.70 37.52 18.98
CA ASN A 271 13.05 38.85 18.45
C ASN A 271 12.18 40.00 19.01
N LYS A 272 11.51 39.79 20.14
CA LYS A 272 10.78 40.83 20.89
C LYS A 272 11.32 40.94 22.30
#